data_AF-A0A6S7FZV7-F1
#
_entry.id   AF-A0A6S7FZV7-F1
#
_cell.length_a   1.000
_cell.length_b   1.000
_cell.length_c   1.000
_cell.angle_alpha   90.00
_cell.angle_beta   90.00
_cell.angle_gamma   90.00
#
_symmetry.space_group_name_H-M   'P 1'
#
loop_
_entity.id
_entity.type
_entity.pdbx_description
1 polymer ?
#
loop_
_entity_poly.entity_id
_entity_poly.type
_entity_poly.pdbx_seq_one_letter_code
_entity_poly.pdbx_strand_id
1 'polypeptide(L)'
;MLQCFQFVFGTTISYPYFSGITLPVLEAHFDSRHVQVTHLTCCGDRINYYPRSTVCCAEKLLQTGTAGLSSCCGDINFNEKSHICCDNTIQRRLTYGESSCCGTKVINPKEHVCCSSKILHQISGNDSCCGDMNFNPYTHVCCLGFILETLIYSTACCGMKNFYPHTRVCCEDILLPVGNGKTACCDIENYNPKTHVCCGGIIHPIVANRNVCCDDKPVNPSLTVCCQDNVLSPAGGKTACCGGTNYNPTTHVCCENTILDSKYGRTSCCLNKNFNPYFKVCCDGKLIHVGYMAAKSCCRDRSYVPGAQICCHGVVLSTNGGLTKCCKDKNYNPRTHACCADHIVDIKMRN
;
A
#
# COMPACT_ATOMS: atom_id res chain seq x y z
N MET A 1 25.13 52.09 25.11
CA MET A 1 26.00 52.95 25.95
C MET A 1 27.10 52.06 26.51
N LEU A 2 28.35 52.51 26.35
CA LEU A 2 29.61 52.06 26.98
C LEU A 2 29.41 51.65 28.48
N GLN A 3 30.19 50.83 29.19
CA GLN A 3 31.60 50.43 29.11
C GLN A 3 31.94 49.38 30.22
N CYS A 4 33.06 48.66 30.02
CA CYS A 4 34.15 48.26 30.94
C CYS A 4 34.01 47.38 32.22
N PHE A 5 34.76 46.25 32.17
CA PHE A 5 35.88 45.76 33.03
C PHE A 5 35.91 45.99 34.57
N GLN A 6 36.16 44.93 35.36
CA GLN A 6 37.50 44.56 35.89
C GLN A 6 37.46 43.33 36.82
N PHE A 7 38.54 42.52 36.74
CA PHE A 7 38.94 41.43 37.65
C PHE A 7 39.83 41.97 38.78
N VAL A 8 39.80 41.37 39.98
CA VAL A 8 40.89 41.42 40.98
C VAL A 8 41.07 40.04 41.66
N PHE A 9 42.34 39.64 41.81
CA PHE A 9 42.85 38.38 42.37
C PHE A 9 42.97 38.40 43.90
N GLY A 10 42.71 37.22 44.52
CA GLY A 10 43.64 36.48 45.40
C GLY A 10 43.88 36.92 46.85
N THR A 11 43.68 35.98 47.80
CA THR A 11 44.60 35.72 48.94
C THR A 11 44.38 34.31 49.50
N THR A 12 45.49 33.60 49.73
CA THR A 12 45.63 32.27 50.36
C THR A 12 45.82 32.38 51.87
N ILE A 13 45.27 31.43 52.65
CA ILE A 13 45.71 31.08 54.01
C ILE A 13 45.80 29.55 54.14
N SER A 14 46.96 29.07 54.57
CA SER A 14 47.34 27.69 54.93
C SER A 14 47.15 27.44 56.43
N TYR A 15 46.65 26.29 56.90
CA TYR A 15 47.35 25.10 57.48
C TYR A 15 46.25 24.22 58.17
N PRO A 16 46.49 22.98 58.64
CA PRO A 16 47.07 21.81 57.97
C PRO A 16 46.31 20.47 58.26
N TYR A 17 46.72 19.40 57.55
CA TYR A 17 46.51 17.96 57.82
C TYR A 17 45.12 17.47 58.29
N PHE A 18 44.33 16.91 57.37
CA PHE A 18 43.90 15.50 57.45
C PHE A 18 43.49 15.00 56.05
N SER A 19 44.01 13.82 55.73
CA SER A 19 43.91 13.09 54.47
C SER A 19 42.51 12.54 54.19
N GLY A 20 42.06 12.59 52.93
CA GLY A 20 41.14 11.58 52.39
C GLY A 20 40.12 12.04 51.36
N ILE A 21 40.42 11.73 50.09
CA ILE A 21 39.50 11.53 48.95
C ILE A 21 39.07 12.78 48.16
N THR A 22 39.66 12.88 46.97
CA THR A 22 39.27 13.76 45.86
C THR A 22 38.04 13.21 45.11
N LEU A 23 36.97 14.00 45.04
CA LEU A 23 35.91 13.88 44.04
C LEU A 23 35.89 15.18 43.22
N PRO A 24 36.12 15.15 41.89
CA PRO A 24 35.90 16.33 41.07
C PRO A 24 34.39 16.54 40.89
N VAL A 25 33.94 17.74 41.27
CA VAL A 25 32.65 18.31 40.87
C VAL A 25 32.66 18.42 39.34
N LEU A 26 31.93 17.54 38.66
CA LEU A 26 31.66 17.70 37.23
C LEU A 26 30.39 18.54 37.09
N GLU A 27 30.58 19.80 36.71
CA GLU A 27 29.52 20.72 36.32
C GLU A 27 28.66 20.09 35.23
N ALA A 28 27.37 19.90 35.51
CA ALA A 28 26.41 19.45 34.52
C ALA A 28 26.09 20.63 33.59
N HIS A 29 26.81 20.71 32.47
CA HIS A 29 26.40 21.52 31.33
C HIS A 29 25.02 21.04 30.84
N PHE A 30 24.00 21.87 31.08
CA PHE A 30 22.65 21.70 30.56
C PHE A 30 22.66 22.02 29.05
N ASP A 31 23.10 21.07 28.25
CA ASP A 31 23.02 21.17 26.79
C ASP A 31 21.59 20.82 26.36
N SER A 32 20.90 21.84 25.83
CA SER A 32 19.57 21.75 25.21
C SER A 32 19.67 20.99 23.89
N ARG A 33 19.95 19.68 23.97
CA ARG A 33 20.00 18.83 22.78
C ARG A 33 18.59 18.54 22.31
N HIS A 34 18.31 19.08 21.13
CA HIS A 34 17.32 18.56 20.19
C HIS A 34 17.37 17.03 20.21
N VAL A 35 16.41 16.41 20.90
CA VAL A 35 16.14 14.99 20.75
C VAL A 35 15.81 14.82 19.28
N GLN A 36 16.70 14.16 18.52
CA GLN A 36 16.34 13.70 17.20
C GLN A 36 15.20 12.71 17.38
N VAL A 37 13.99 13.21 17.11
CA VAL A 37 12.73 12.52 17.26
C VAL A 37 12.65 11.46 16.16
N THR A 38 13.25 10.31 16.38
CA THR A 38 13.01 9.13 15.56
C THR A 38 11.69 8.51 16.02
N HIS A 39 10.63 8.78 15.24
CA HIS A 39 9.29 8.20 15.32
C HIS A 39 8.46 8.48 16.59
N LEU A 40 7.98 9.72 16.76
CA LEU A 40 6.74 9.92 17.52
C LEU A 40 5.59 9.31 16.74
N THR A 41 4.84 8.43 17.40
CA THR A 41 3.65 7.78 16.83
C THR A 41 2.41 8.27 17.55
N CYS A 42 1.30 8.41 16.84
CA CYS A 42 0.02 8.71 17.46
C CYS A 42 -0.55 7.47 18.16
N CYS A 43 -1.26 7.70 19.25
CA CYS A 43 -2.11 6.73 19.92
C CYS A 43 -3.46 7.40 20.18
N GLY A 44 -4.47 7.07 19.37
CA GLY A 44 -5.71 7.84 19.34
C GLY A 44 -5.45 9.30 19.00
N ASP A 45 -5.97 10.19 19.85
CA ASP A 45 -5.83 11.65 19.76
C ASP A 45 -4.55 12.21 20.41
N ARG A 46 -3.62 11.35 20.84
CA ARG A 46 -2.40 11.75 21.56
C ARG A 46 -1.13 11.28 20.87
N ILE A 47 -0.01 11.88 21.24
CA ILE A 47 1.33 11.47 20.81
C ILE A 47 1.95 10.53 21.87
N ASN A 48 2.53 9.42 21.42
CA ASN A 48 3.42 8.60 22.24
C ASN A 48 4.81 9.25 22.31
N TYR A 49 5.07 10.03 23.37
CA TYR A 49 6.37 10.64 23.61
C TYR A 49 7.46 9.68 24.12
N TYR A 50 7.06 8.50 24.59
CA TYR A 50 7.96 7.53 25.22
C TYR A 50 7.78 6.14 24.59
N PRO A 51 8.11 5.95 23.30
CA PRO A 51 7.88 4.68 22.59
C PRO A 51 8.70 3.51 23.15
N ARG A 52 9.69 3.78 24.02
CA ARG A 52 10.47 2.75 24.71
C ARG A 52 9.83 2.24 26.00
N SER A 53 8.96 3.03 26.64
CA SER A 53 8.34 2.68 27.93
C SER A 53 6.81 2.62 27.87
N THR A 54 6.21 2.94 26.72
CA THR A 54 4.77 2.86 26.51
C THR A 54 4.44 2.23 25.16
N VAL A 55 3.32 1.51 25.12
CA VAL A 55 2.74 0.90 23.92
C VAL A 55 1.33 1.46 23.73
N CYS A 56 0.90 1.60 22.48
CA CYS A 56 -0.46 2.01 22.15
C CYS A 56 -1.34 0.78 21.88
N CYS A 57 -2.36 0.55 22.70
CA CYS A 57 -3.36 -0.51 22.49
C CYS A 57 -4.75 0.11 22.47
N ALA A 58 -5.51 -0.10 21.38
CA ALA A 58 -6.85 0.46 21.17
C ALA A 58 -6.94 1.95 21.60
N GLU A 59 -6.06 2.79 21.05
CA GLU A 59 -6.00 4.25 21.31
C GLU A 59 -5.57 4.65 22.73
N LYS A 60 -5.23 3.70 23.60
CA LYS A 60 -4.76 3.94 24.96
C LYS A 60 -3.25 3.72 25.09
N LEU A 61 -2.56 4.69 25.67
CA LEU A 61 -1.15 4.55 26.04
C LEU A 61 -1.03 3.75 27.34
N LEU A 62 -0.38 2.59 27.26
CA LEU A 62 -0.16 1.68 28.37
C LEU A 62 1.33 1.59 28.68
N GLN A 63 1.69 1.53 29.96
CA GLN A 63 3.07 1.39 30.40
C GLN A 63 3.57 -0.03 30.12
N THR A 64 4.76 -0.15 29.53
CA THR A 64 5.40 -1.46 29.31
C THR A 64 5.92 -2.06 30.62
N GLY A 65 6.36 -1.20 31.56
CA GLY A 65 6.88 -1.59 32.86
C GLY A 65 8.12 -2.49 32.79
N THR A 66 8.60 -2.95 33.95
CA THR A 66 9.74 -3.89 34.03
C THR A 66 9.38 -5.29 33.52
N ALA A 67 8.09 -5.62 33.47
CA ALA A 67 7.58 -6.88 32.95
C ALA A 67 7.64 -6.99 31.41
N GLY A 68 7.98 -5.92 30.68
CA GLY A 68 8.14 -5.94 29.23
C GLY A 68 6.82 -6.15 28.48
N LEU A 69 5.75 -5.46 28.90
CA LEU A 69 4.42 -5.54 28.29
C LEU A 69 4.36 -4.75 26.96
N SER A 70 5.00 -5.28 25.91
CA SER A 70 5.25 -4.59 24.64
C SER A 70 4.21 -4.84 23.54
N SER A 71 3.34 -5.84 23.67
CA SER A 71 2.38 -6.26 22.64
C SER A 71 0.93 -6.02 23.08
N CYS A 72 -0.02 -5.90 22.13
CA CYS A 72 -1.43 -5.59 22.41
C CYS A 72 -2.38 -6.74 22.09
N CYS A 73 -3.40 -6.93 22.94
CA CYS A 73 -4.57 -7.76 22.70
C CYS A 73 -5.81 -6.92 23.03
N GLY A 74 -6.44 -6.34 22.01
CA GLY A 74 -7.46 -5.31 22.22
C GLY A 74 -6.87 -4.06 22.91
N ASP A 75 -7.45 -3.67 24.04
CA ASP A 75 -7.08 -2.52 24.86
C ASP A 75 -6.14 -2.86 26.03
N ILE A 76 -5.59 -4.08 26.06
CA ILE A 76 -4.66 -4.55 27.10
C ILE A 76 -3.30 -4.87 26.48
N ASN A 77 -2.22 -4.44 27.13
CA ASN A 77 -0.86 -4.84 26.75
C ASN A 77 -0.39 -6.08 27.52
N PHE A 78 0.41 -6.93 26.87
CA PHE A 78 0.95 -8.15 27.43
C PHE A 78 2.41 -8.37 27.01
N ASN A 79 3.10 -9.27 27.72
CA ASN A 79 4.47 -9.66 27.38
C ASN A 79 4.44 -10.75 26.30
N GLU A 80 4.85 -10.40 25.09
CA GLU A 80 4.86 -11.30 23.93
C GLU A 80 5.81 -12.49 24.07
N LYS A 81 6.75 -12.43 25.01
CA LYS A 81 7.66 -13.55 25.30
C LYS A 81 6.96 -14.68 26.03
N SER A 82 6.00 -14.36 26.91
CA SER A 82 5.30 -15.34 27.74
C SER A 82 3.85 -15.60 27.31
N HIS A 83 3.23 -14.66 26.61
CA HIS A 83 1.82 -14.74 26.20
C HIS A 83 1.64 -14.49 24.69
N ILE A 84 0.46 -14.85 24.19
CA ILE A 84 0.01 -14.65 22.81
C ILE A 84 -1.47 -14.24 22.84
N CYS A 85 -1.89 -13.38 21.91
CA CYS A 85 -3.29 -12.99 21.75
C CYS A 85 -3.97 -13.90 20.72
N CYS A 86 -4.97 -14.67 21.15
CA CYS A 86 -5.75 -15.56 20.30
C CYS A 86 -7.22 -15.12 20.35
N ASP A 87 -7.75 -14.61 19.24
CA ASP A 87 -9.13 -14.14 19.12
C ASP A 87 -9.55 -13.19 20.28
N ASN A 88 -8.80 -12.10 20.42
CA ASN A 88 -8.93 -11.10 21.50
C ASN A 88 -8.79 -11.63 22.93
N THR A 89 -8.28 -12.85 23.13
CA THR A 89 -8.02 -13.43 24.45
C THR A 89 -6.51 -13.65 24.65
N ILE A 90 -5.96 -13.15 25.76
CA ILE A 90 -4.55 -13.37 26.13
C ILE A 90 -4.39 -14.78 26.69
N GLN A 91 -3.49 -15.55 26.09
CA GLN A 91 -3.18 -16.92 26.48
C GLN A 91 -1.70 -17.08 26.79
N ARG A 92 -1.36 -18.00 27.69
CA ARG A 92 0.04 -18.35 27.96
C ARG A 92 0.62 -19.12 26.77
N ARG A 93 1.83 -18.78 26.35
CA ARG A 93 2.56 -19.56 25.34
C ARG A 93 2.94 -20.94 25.87
N LEU A 94 3.10 -21.90 24.95
CA LEU A 94 3.76 -23.16 25.24
C LEU A 94 5.28 -22.93 25.28
N THR A 95 5.80 -22.32 24.21
CA THR A 95 7.22 -21.96 24.03
C THR A 95 7.32 -20.65 23.23
N TYR A 96 8.32 -19.80 23.53
CA TYR A 96 8.53 -18.55 22.79
C TYR A 96 8.82 -18.80 21.30
N GLY A 97 8.11 -18.12 20.41
CA GLY A 97 8.28 -18.26 18.95
C GLY A 97 7.68 -19.54 18.34
N GLU A 98 7.20 -20.48 19.15
CA GLU A 98 6.70 -21.80 18.69
C GLU A 98 5.24 -22.04 19.13
N SER A 99 4.45 -20.98 19.28
CA SER A 99 3.04 -21.07 19.63
C SER A 99 2.21 -20.30 18.62
N SER A 100 1.16 -20.93 18.12
CA SER A 100 0.20 -20.36 17.17
C SER A 100 -1.22 -20.43 17.74
N CYS A 101 -2.16 -19.69 17.16
CA CYS A 101 -3.55 -19.69 17.58
C CYS A 101 -4.43 -20.54 16.65
N CYS A 102 -5.45 -21.19 17.21
CA CYS A 102 -6.59 -21.72 16.50
C CYS A 102 -7.87 -21.29 17.23
N GLY A 103 -8.54 -20.26 16.71
CA GLY A 103 -9.55 -19.52 17.47
C GLY A 103 -8.95 -18.92 18.74
N THR A 104 -9.55 -19.20 19.90
CA THR A 104 -9.09 -18.74 21.22
C THR A 104 -8.02 -19.63 21.86
N LYS A 105 -7.69 -20.79 21.26
CA LYS A 105 -6.76 -21.78 21.84
C LYS A 105 -5.35 -21.64 21.26
N VAL A 106 -4.35 -21.89 22.12
CA VAL A 106 -2.93 -21.97 21.72
C VAL A 106 -2.57 -23.39 21.31
N ILE A 107 -1.86 -23.51 20.19
CA ILE A 107 -1.38 -24.77 19.64
C ILE A 107 0.13 -24.72 19.39
N ASN A 108 0.77 -25.90 19.42
CA ASN A 108 2.14 -26.08 18.94
C ASN A 108 2.10 -26.33 17.41
N PRO A 109 2.61 -25.42 16.56
CA PRO A 109 2.60 -25.55 15.12
C PRO A 109 3.59 -26.59 14.58
N LYS A 110 4.33 -27.31 15.44
CA LYS A 110 5.08 -28.52 15.04
C LYS A 110 4.22 -29.79 15.16
N GLU A 111 3.22 -29.77 16.03
CA GLU A 111 2.37 -30.93 16.33
C GLU A 111 0.96 -30.78 15.76
N HIS A 112 0.51 -29.55 15.55
CA HIS A 112 -0.87 -29.24 15.18
C HIS A 112 -0.96 -28.25 14.04
N VAL A 113 -2.04 -28.32 13.28
CA VAL A 113 -2.44 -27.37 12.25
C VAL A 113 -3.89 -26.94 12.50
N CYS A 114 -4.21 -25.67 12.22
CA CYS A 114 -5.55 -25.14 12.38
C CYS A 114 -6.25 -25.04 11.03
N CYS A 115 -7.27 -25.87 10.78
CA CYS A 115 -8.04 -25.86 9.55
C CYS A 115 -9.50 -25.54 9.86
N SER A 116 -10.02 -24.44 9.32
CA SER A 116 -11.41 -23.99 9.55
C SER A 116 -11.80 -23.98 11.04
N SER A 117 -10.92 -23.45 11.90
CA SER A 117 -11.06 -23.41 13.38
C SER A 117 -11.02 -24.77 14.10
N LYS A 118 -10.71 -25.87 13.40
CA LYS A 118 -10.43 -27.17 14.01
C LYS A 118 -8.94 -27.35 14.22
N ILE A 119 -8.56 -27.84 15.39
CA ILE A 119 -7.18 -28.22 15.72
C ILE A 119 -6.99 -29.67 15.31
N LEU A 120 -6.07 -29.91 14.38
CA LEU A 120 -5.74 -31.22 13.84
C LEU A 120 -4.28 -31.54 14.13
N HIS A 121 -3.96 -32.82 14.36
CA HIS A 121 -2.56 -33.26 14.49
C HIS A 121 -1.89 -33.26 13.13
N GLN A 122 -0.63 -32.82 13.08
CA GLN A 122 0.16 -32.88 11.86
C GLN A 122 0.54 -34.32 11.52
N ILE A 123 0.43 -34.63 10.24
CA ILE A 123 0.74 -35.90 9.61
C ILE A 123 2.20 -35.90 9.17
N SER A 124 2.67 -34.82 8.50
CA SER A 124 4.02 -34.73 7.95
C SER A 124 4.93 -33.68 8.58
N GLY A 125 4.43 -32.88 9.53
CA GLY A 125 5.19 -31.78 10.13
C GLY A 125 5.15 -30.46 9.33
N ASN A 126 4.44 -30.44 8.20
CA ASN A 126 4.20 -29.22 7.42
C ASN A 126 2.87 -29.31 6.64
N ASP A 127 1.82 -29.79 7.31
CA ASP A 127 0.55 -30.05 6.66
C ASP A 127 -0.15 -28.76 6.21
N SER A 128 -0.87 -28.86 5.10
CA SER A 128 -1.74 -27.81 4.55
C SER A 128 -3.20 -28.14 4.79
N CYS A 129 -4.07 -27.12 4.77
CA CYS A 129 -5.51 -27.30 4.97
C CYS A 129 -6.26 -27.46 3.65
N CYS A 130 -7.22 -28.38 3.64
CA CYS A 130 -8.25 -28.52 2.61
C CYS A 130 -9.62 -28.49 3.29
N GLY A 131 -10.23 -27.31 3.36
CA GLY A 131 -11.44 -27.11 4.16
C GLY A 131 -11.16 -27.30 5.66
N ASP A 132 -11.81 -28.29 6.26
CA ASP A 132 -11.71 -28.62 7.69
C ASP A 132 -10.81 -29.84 7.96
N MET A 133 -10.09 -30.32 6.94
CA MET A 133 -9.11 -31.41 7.02
C MET A 133 -7.70 -30.89 6.71
N ASN A 134 -6.68 -31.61 7.18
CA ASN A 134 -5.27 -31.39 6.83
C ASN A 134 -4.72 -32.50 5.94
N PHE A 135 -3.71 -32.16 5.12
CA PHE A 135 -3.02 -33.10 4.24
C PHE A 135 -1.54 -32.76 4.11
N ASN A 136 -0.73 -33.76 3.73
CA ASN A 136 0.68 -33.57 3.43
C ASN A 136 0.85 -32.92 2.04
N PRO A 137 1.31 -31.66 1.92
CA PRO A 137 1.44 -30.98 0.63
C PRO A 137 2.56 -31.52 -0.27
N TYR A 138 3.40 -32.41 0.25
CA TYR A 138 4.42 -33.09 -0.55
C TYR A 138 3.87 -34.31 -1.31
N THR A 139 2.73 -34.85 -0.89
CA THR A 139 2.14 -36.06 -1.48
C THR A 139 0.68 -35.88 -1.91
N HIS A 140 0.03 -34.77 -1.55
CA HIS A 140 -1.35 -34.49 -1.90
C HIS A 140 -1.56 -33.02 -2.31
N VAL A 141 -2.67 -32.74 -2.96
CA VAL A 141 -3.14 -31.41 -3.34
C VAL A 141 -4.63 -31.26 -3.02
N CYS A 142 -5.07 -30.06 -2.67
CA CYS A 142 -6.47 -29.74 -2.44
C CYS A 142 -7.11 -29.11 -3.68
N CYS A 143 -8.12 -29.77 -4.25
CA CYS A 143 -8.89 -29.26 -5.39
C CYS A 143 -10.37 -29.17 -5.01
N LEU A 144 -10.93 -27.96 -4.96
CA LEU A 144 -12.33 -27.70 -4.59
C LEU A 144 -12.77 -28.41 -3.27
N GLY A 145 -11.88 -28.48 -2.28
CA GLY A 145 -12.16 -29.12 -0.99
C GLY A 145 -11.90 -30.64 -0.94
N PHE A 146 -11.46 -31.25 -2.05
CA PHE A 146 -11.08 -32.67 -2.10
C PHE A 146 -9.56 -32.82 -2.05
N ILE A 147 -9.07 -33.73 -1.20
CA ILE A 147 -7.65 -34.08 -1.08
C ILE A 147 -7.34 -35.19 -2.09
N LEU A 148 -6.42 -34.92 -3.01
CA LEU A 148 -6.03 -35.85 -4.08
C LEU A 148 -4.54 -36.19 -3.96
N GLU A 149 -4.19 -37.47 -4.13
CA GLU A 149 -2.80 -37.93 -4.14
C GLU A 149 -2.04 -37.40 -5.38
N THR A 150 -0.79 -36.99 -5.18
CA THR A 150 0.09 -36.47 -6.22
C THR A 150 1.27 -37.42 -6.42
N LEU A 151 1.49 -37.88 -7.66
CA LEU A 151 2.61 -38.76 -7.99
C LEU A 151 3.90 -38.00 -8.34
N ILE A 152 3.84 -36.67 -8.54
CA ILE A 152 4.95 -35.83 -9.02
C ILE A 152 4.88 -34.45 -8.37
N TYR A 153 6.04 -33.83 -8.11
CA TYR A 153 6.14 -32.41 -7.74
C TYR A 153 5.59 -31.51 -8.86
N SER A 154 4.87 -30.43 -8.50
CA SER A 154 4.20 -29.49 -9.43
C SER A 154 2.88 -30.01 -10.01
N THR A 155 1.87 -30.22 -9.16
CA THR A 155 0.49 -30.49 -9.60
C THR A 155 -0.38 -29.23 -9.53
N ALA A 156 -1.30 -29.11 -10.48
CA ALA A 156 -2.33 -28.09 -10.49
C ALA A 156 -3.73 -28.73 -10.50
N CYS A 157 -4.75 -27.96 -10.15
CA CYS A 157 -6.13 -28.40 -10.15
C CYS A 157 -6.87 -28.00 -11.43
N CYS A 158 -7.73 -28.90 -11.91
CA CYS A 158 -8.71 -28.67 -12.95
C CYS A 158 -10.04 -29.28 -12.46
N GLY A 159 -10.96 -28.45 -11.98
CA GLY A 159 -12.09 -28.90 -11.17
C GLY A 159 -11.64 -29.74 -9.97
N MET A 160 -12.22 -30.95 -9.85
CA MET A 160 -11.90 -31.93 -8.80
C MET A 160 -10.77 -32.91 -9.18
N LYS A 161 -9.96 -32.59 -10.20
CA LYS A 161 -8.84 -33.44 -10.63
C LYS A 161 -7.53 -32.68 -10.50
N ASN A 162 -6.46 -33.38 -10.15
CA ASN A 162 -5.11 -32.86 -10.26
C ASN A 162 -4.45 -33.29 -11.58
N PHE A 163 -3.52 -32.49 -12.07
CA PHE A 163 -2.76 -32.79 -13.29
C PHE A 163 -1.35 -32.20 -13.22
N TYR A 164 -0.48 -32.66 -14.11
CA TYR A 164 0.88 -32.15 -14.28
C TYR A 164 0.90 -31.04 -15.36
N PRO A 165 1.18 -29.77 -15.03
CA PRO A 165 1.06 -28.64 -15.95
C PRO A 165 1.96 -28.68 -17.19
N HIS A 166 2.98 -29.55 -17.20
CA HIS A 166 3.85 -29.69 -18.37
C HIS A 166 3.30 -30.66 -19.43
N THR A 167 2.32 -31.50 -19.09
CA THR A 167 1.72 -32.46 -20.03
C THR A 167 0.26 -32.15 -20.36
N ARG A 168 -0.44 -31.45 -19.47
CA ARG A 168 -1.85 -31.06 -19.62
C ARG A 168 -2.06 -29.57 -19.33
N VAL A 169 -3.12 -29.01 -19.89
CA VAL A 169 -3.66 -27.68 -19.59
C VAL A 169 -5.15 -27.83 -19.23
N CYS A 170 -5.64 -26.99 -18.32
CA CYS A 170 -7.05 -26.98 -17.90
C CYS A 170 -7.79 -25.84 -18.61
N CYS A 171 -8.84 -26.18 -19.36
CA CYS A 171 -9.68 -25.22 -20.07
C CYS A 171 -11.14 -25.51 -19.67
N GLU A 172 -11.79 -24.61 -18.94
CA GLU A 172 -13.15 -24.80 -18.38
C GLU A 172 -13.39 -26.20 -17.78
N ASP A 173 -12.54 -26.60 -16.83
CA ASP A 173 -12.57 -27.92 -16.16
C ASP A 173 -12.27 -29.14 -17.05
N ILE A 174 -11.87 -28.95 -18.31
CA ILE A 174 -11.45 -30.01 -19.23
C ILE A 174 -9.91 -30.08 -19.31
N LEU A 175 -9.37 -31.29 -19.12
CA LEU A 175 -7.92 -31.55 -19.20
C LEU A 175 -7.47 -31.93 -20.61
N LEU A 176 -6.78 -31.00 -21.26
CA LEU A 176 -6.32 -31.15 -22.64
C LEU A 176 -4.79 -31.36 -22.71
N PRO A 177 -4.28 -32.14 -23.68
CA PRO A 177 -2.84 -32.38 -23.82
C PRO A 177 -2.10 -31.15 -24.39
N VAL A 178 -0.90 -30.85 -23.87
CA VAL A 178 -0.04 -29.71 -24.29
C VAL A 178 0.70 -29.97 -25.62
N GLY A 179 0.37 -31.04 -26.33
CA GLY A 179 1.02 -31.43 -27.60
C GLY A 179 1.07 -30.29 -28.63
N ASN A 180 2.16 -30.21 -29.39
CA ASN A 180 2.40 -29.18 -30.42
C ASN A 180 2.37 -27.73 -29.90
N GLY A 181 2.74 -27.52 -28.63
CA GLY A 181 2.81 -26.20 -28.00
C GLY A 181 1.45 -25.62 -27.65
N LYS A 182 0.40 -26.44 -27.55
CA LYS A 182 -0.96 -26.01 -27.20
C LYS A 182 -1.09 -25.71 -25.70
N THR A 183 -0.54 -24.58 -25.27
CA THR A 183 -0.42 -24.20 -23.85
C THR A 183 -1.46 -23.19 -23.38
N ALA A 184 -2.32 -22.67 -24.25
CA ALA A 184 -3.33 -21.66 -23.93
C ALA A 184 -4.75 -22.19 -24.20
N CYS A 185 -5.74 -21.64 -23.51
CA CYS A 185 -7.15 -22.03 -23.64
C CYS A 185 -7.96 -20.98 -24.42
N CYS A 186 -8.90 -21.47 -25.21
CA CYS A 186 -9.99 -20.73 -25.84
C CYS A 186 -11.27 -21.50 -25.46
N ASP A 187 -11.94 -21.03 -24.42
CA ASP A 187 -13.05 -21.72 -23.75
C ASP A 187 -12.68 -23.18 -23.38
N ILE A 188 -13.36 -24.16 -24.00
CA ILE A 188 -13.15 -25.60 -23.77
C ILE A 188 -12.03 -26.23 -24.62
N GLU A 189 -11.38 -25.47 -25.50
CA GLU A 189 -10.32 -25.97 -26.39
C GLU A 189 -8.95 -25.35 -26.07
N ASN A 190 -7.86 -26.09 -26.34
CA ASN A 190 -6.50 -25.56 -26.23
C ASN A 190 -5.85 -25.30 -27.59
N TYR A 191 -5.08 -24.22 -27.65
CA TYR A 191 -4.39 -23.77 -28.85
C TYR A 191 -2.94 -23.38 -28.58
N ASN A 192 -2.15 -23.31 -29.64
CA ASN A 192 -0.76 -22.88 -29.57
C ASN A 192 -0.70 -21.34 -29.67
N PRO A 193 -0.35 -20.61 -28.59
CA PRO A 193 -0.37 -19.15 -28.57
C PRO A 193 0.74 -18.52 -29.43
N LYS A 194 1.69 -19.32 -29.95
CA LYS A 194 2.70 -18.84 -30.91
C LYS A 194 2.15 -18.77 -32.34
N THR A 195 1.12 -19.54 -32.66
CA THR A 195 0.58 -19.67 -34.02
C THR A 195 -0.87 -19.24 -34.15
N HIS A 196 -1.62 -19.15 -33.05
CA HIS A 196 -3.02 -18.77 -33.03
C HIS A 196 -3.32 -17.77 -31.92
N VAL A 197 -4.47 -17.09 -32.03
CA VAL A 197 -5.06 -16.19 -31.04
C VAL A 197 -6.53 -16.60 -30.84
N CYS A 198 -7.03 -16.49 -29.62
CA CYS A 198 -8.44 -16.73 -29.30
C CYS A 198 -9.18 -15.39 -29.22
N CYS A 199 -10.21 -15.19 -30.04
CA CYS A 199 -11.10 -14.03 -29.98
C CYS A 199 -12.55 -14.54 -29.94
N GLY A 200 -13.34 -14.12 -28.96
CA GLY A 200 -14.75 -14.53 -28.86
C GLY A 200 -14.99 -16.03 -28.78
N GLY A 201 -14.09 -16.79 -28.15
CA GLY A 201 -14.18 -18.26 -28.10
C GLY A 201 -13.76 -18.97 -29.39
N ILE A 202 -13.32 -18.23 -30.42
CA ILE A 202 -12.89 -18.79 -31.72
C ILE A 202 -11.37 -18.70 -31.85
N ILE A 203 -10.74 -19.81 -32.22
CA ILE A 203 -9.29 -19.90 -32.46
C ILE A 203 -8.97 -19.47 -33.89
N HIS A 204 -8.17 -18.42 -34.03
CA HIS A 204 -7.75 -17.87 -35.31
C HIS A 204 -6.23 -17.96 -35.52
N PRO A 205 -5.75 -18.22 -36.76
CA PRO A 205 -4.31 -18.20 -37.04
C PRO A 205 -3.73 -16.79 -36.88
N ILE A 206 -2.51 -16.69 -36.34
CA ILE A 206 -1.73 -15.45 -36.33
C ILE A 206 -1.19 -15.21 -37.74
N VAL A 207 -1.63 -14.12 -38.35
CA VAL A 207 -1.14 -13.66 -39.66
C VAL A 207 -0.19 -12.48 -39.42
N ALA A 208 0.97 -12.48 -40.07
CA ALA A 208 1.98 -11.41 -39.95
C ALA A 208 2.48 -11.11 -38.51
N ASN A 209 2.56 -12.16 -37.67
CA ASN A 209 3.19 -12.16 -36.34
C ASN A 209 2.62 -11.21 -35.27
N ARG A 210 1.45 -10.59 -35.49
CA ARG A 210 0.88 -9.61 -34.55
C ARG A 210 -0.64 -9.60 -34.63
N ASN A 211 -1.34 -10.68 -34.31
CA ASN A 211 -2.80 -10.59 -34.18
C ASN A 211 -3.17 -10.29 -32.73
N VAL A 212 -3.98 -9.26 -32.52
CA VAL A 212 -4.69 -8.97 -31.26
C VAL A 212 -6.19 -9.10 -31.51
N CYS A 213 -6.98 -9.28 -30.47
CA CYS A 213 -8.43 -9.30 -30.62
C CYS A 213 -9.00 -7.88 -30.54
N CYS A 214 -9.85 -7.55 -31.51
CA CYS A 214 -10.82 -6.48 -31.40
C CYS A 214 -12.18 -7.15 -31.24
N ASP A 215 -12.61 -7.30 -29.99
CA ASP A 215 -13.76 -8.13 -29.64
C ASP A 215 -13.56 -9.58 -30.15
N ASP A 216 -14.50 -10.12 -30.91
CA ASP A 216 -14.44 -11.47 -31.48
C ASP A 216 -13.56 -11.58 -32.73
N LYS A 217 -12.92 -10.47 -33.18
CA LYS A 217 -12.19 -10.44 -34.46
C LYS A 217 -10.67 -10.34 -34.26
N PRO A 218 -9.87 -11.24 -34.87
CA PRO A 218 -8.42 -11.08 -34.91
C PRO A 218 -8.03 -9.95 -35.87
N VAL A 219 -7.23 -9.01 -35.38
CA VAL A 219 -6.77 -7.85 -36.16
C VAL A 219 -5.26 -7.63 -36.02
N ASN A 220 -4.64 -7.06 -37.04
CA ASN A 220 -3.23 -6.66 -36.98
C ASN A 220 -3.13 -5.22 -36.44
N PRO A 221 -2.57 -4.98 -35.24
CA PRO A 221 -2.48 -3.65 -34.64
C PRO A 221 -1.46 -2.74 -35.37
N SER A 222 -0.66 -3.29 -36.28
CA SER A 222 0.22 -2.48 -37.14
C SER A 222 -0.55 -1.87 -38.33
N LEU A 223 -1.73 -2.40 -38.66
CA LEU A 223 -2.55 -1.98 -39.81
C LEU A 223 -3.91 -1.41 -39.41
N THR A 224 -4.33 -1.64 -38.16
CA THR A 224 -5.67 -1.32 -37.67
C THR A 224 -5.62 -0.74 -36.26
N VAL A 225 -6.65 0.00 -35.89
CA VAL A 225 -6.90 0.49 -34.54
C VAL A 225 -8.24 -0.09 -34.09
N CYS A 226 -8.27 -0.71 -32.91
CA CYS A 226 -9.52 -1.21 -32.32
C CYS A 226 -10.08 -0.19 -31.32
N CYS A 227 -11.30 0.29 -31.56
CA CYS A 227 -11.98 1.22 -30.66
C CYS A 227 -13.39 0.71 -30.34
N GLN A 228 -13.62 0.22 -29.11
CA GLN A 228 -14.92 -0.33 -28.68
C GLN A 228 -15.51 -1.24 -29.78
N ASP A 229 -14.77 -2.29 -30.12
CA ASP A 229 -15.17 -3.34 -31.07
C ASP A 229 -15.17 -2.92 -32.56
N ASN A 230 -14.92 -1.65 -32.84
CA ASN A 230 -14.75 -1.15 -34.20
C ASN A 230 -13.29 -1.28 -34.67
N VAL A 231 -13.11 -1.97 -35.80
CA VAL A 231 -11.82 -2.11 -36.49
C VAL A 231 -11.66 -0.97 -37.50
N LEU A 232 -10.73 -0.06 -37.24
CA LEU A 232 -10.58 1.19 -37.97
C LEU A 232 -9.19 1.33 -38.59
N SER A 233 -9.08 2.12 -39.66
CA SER A 233 -7.79 2.40 -40.32
C SER A 233 -7.02 3.52 -39.61
N PRO A 234 -5.71 3.36 -39.30
CA PRO A 234 -4.87 4.39 -38.71
C PRO A 234 -4.50 5.54 -39.68
N ALA A 235 -5.07 5.58 -40.89
CA ALA A 235 -4.78 6.58 -41.90
C ALA A 235 -4.99 8.03 -41.38
N GLY A 236 -4.16 8.95 -41.85
CA GLY A 236 -4.20 10.36 -41.42
C GLY A 236 -3.76 10.59 -39.97
N GLY A 237 -3.00 9.64 -39.38
CA GLY A 237 -2.51 9.72 -38.01
C GLY A 237 -3.56 9.39 -36.95
N LYS A 238 -4.66 8.73 -37.34
CA LYS A 238 -5.77 8.39 -36.43
C LYS A 238 -5.43 7.18 -35.55
N THR A 239 -4.53 7.38 -34.60
CA THR A 239 -3.92 6.31 -33.79
C THR A 239 -4.51 6.17 -32.40
N ALA A 240 -5.40 7.07 -31.97
CA ALA A 240 -6.03 7.05 -30.65
C ALA A 240 -7.55 6.81 -30.76
N CYS A 241 -8.17 6.26 -29.71
CA CYS A 241 -9.60 5.95 -29.68
C CYS A 241 -10.41 6.91 -28.80
N CYS A 242 -11.64 7.21 -29.21
CA CYS A 242 -12.62 7.99 -28.49
C CYS A 242 -14.03 7.57 -28.89
N GLY A 243 -14.85 7.09 -27.93
CA GLY A 243 -16.26 6.74 -28.20
C GLY A 243 -16.45 5.80 -29.40
N GLY A 244 -15.59 4.78 -29.54
CA GLY A 244 -15.68 3.80 -30.62
C GLY A 244 -15.11 4.24 -31.97
N THR A 245 -14.60 5.47 -32.06
CA THR A 245 -13.96 6.00 -33.28
C THR A 245 -12.50 6.31 -33.04
N ASN A 246 -11.68 6.24 -34.10
CA ASN A 246 -10.29 6.65 -34.02
C ASN A 246 -10.07 8.09 -34.47
N TYR A 247 -9.17 8.79 -33.81
CA TYR A 247 -8.86 10.19 -34.04
C TYR A 247 -7.35 10.43 -34.02
N ASN A 248 -6.94 11.56 -34.59
CA ASN A 248 -5.54 11.96 -34.60
C ASN A 248 -5.21 12.75 -33.32
N PRO A 249 -4.43 12.18 -32.38
CA PRO A 249 -4.14 12.82 -31.09
C PRO A 249 -3.25 14.05 -31.20
N THR A 250 -2.65 14.34 -32.36
CA THR A 250 -1.87 15.58 -32.56
C THR A 250 -2.75 16.79 -32.85
N THR A 251 -3.97 16.58 -33.34
CA THR A 251 -4.89 17.64 -33.79
C THR A 251 -6.21 17.68 -33.03
N HIS A 252 -6.51 16.64 -32.26
CA HIS A 252 -7.76 16.52 -31.51
C HIS A 252 -7.48 15.96 -30.11
N VAL A 253 -8.47 16.08 -29.24
CA VAL A 253 -8.50 15.52 -27.89
C VAL A 253 -9.85 14.84 -27.66
N CYS A 254 -9.86 13.74 -26.93
CA CYS A 254 -11.08 13.04 -26.54
C CYS A 254 -11.56 13.49 -25.15
N CYS A 255 -12.79 13.98 -25.04
CA CYS A 255 -13.42 14.39 -23.80
C CYS A 255 -14.80 13.73 -23.67
N GLU A 256 -15.02 12.87 -22.67
CA GLU A 256 -16.28 12.10 -22.46
C GLU A 256 -16.80 11.46 -23.77
N ASN A 257 -15.97 10.68 -24.44
CA ASN A 257 -16.28 10.03 -25.73
C ASN A 257 -16.55 10.99 -26.90
N THR A 258 -16.32 12.29 -26.75
CA THR A 258 -16.45 13.30 -27.82
C THR A 258 -15.07 13.73 -28.32
N ILE A 259 -14.86 13.68 -29.64
CA ILE A 259 -13.63 14.16 -30.28
C ILE A 259 -13.74 15.67 -30.52
N LEU A 260 -12.81 16.44 -29.96
CA LEU A 260 -12.77 17.90 -30.05
C LEU A 260 -11.43 18.35 -30.66
N ASP A 261 -11.46 19.37 -31.50
CA ASP A 261 -10.27 19.97 -32.11
C ASP A 261 -9.37 20.65 -31.05
N SER A 262 -8.05 20.40 -31.09
CA SER A 262 -7.08 20.87 -30.08
C SER A 262 -6.46 22.23 -30.39
N LYS A 263 -6.99 23.00 -31.36
CA LYS A 263 -6.48 24.33 -31.73
C LYS A 263 -6.38 25.26 -30.53
N TYR A 264 -5.45 26.21 -30.63
CA TYR A 264 -5.15 27.18 -29.59
C TYR A 264 -4.72 26.54 -28.26
N GLY A 265 -4.12 25.34 -28.34
CA GLY A 265 -3.60 24.61 -27.19
C GLY A 265 -4.70 24.02 -26.29
N ARG A 266 -5.89 23.74 -26.81
CA ARG A 266 -7.02 23.16 -26.04
C ARG A 266 -6.83 21.66 -25.84
N THR A 267 -5.83 21.29 -25.05
CA THR A 267 -5.35 19.92 -24.87
C THR A 267 -5.88 19.22 -23.62
N SER A 268 -6.67 19.89 -22.78
CA SER A 268 -7.21 19.32 -21.54
C SER A 268 -8.74 19.31 -21.54
N CYS A 269 -9.34 18.35 -20.83
CA CYS A 269 -10.79 18.13 -20.81
C CYS A 269 -11.42 18.54 -19.48
N CYS A 270 -12.62 19.10 -19.55
CA CYS A 270 -13.54 19.31 -18.44
C CYS A 270 -14.91 18.81 -18.88
N LEU A 271 -15.29 17.62 -18.41
CA LEU A 271 -16.43 16.87 -18.93
C LEU A 271 -16.29 16.73 -20.46
N ASN A 272 -17.34 17.02 -21.21
CA ASN A 272 -17.40 17.00 -22.66
C ASN A 272 -16.81 18.24 -23.39
N LYS A 273 -16.04 19.10 -22.71
CA LYS A 273 -15.42 20.29 -23.31
C LYS A 273 -13.91 20.28 -23.15
N ASN A 274 -13.18 20.72 -24.18
CA ASN A 274 -11.76 20.96 -24.08
C ASN A 274 -11.43 22.41 -23.74
N PHE A 275 -10.28 22.62 -23.10
CA PHE A 275 -9.78 23.93 -22.72
C PHE A 275 -8.27 23.97 -22.80
N ASN A 276 -7.72 25.19 -22.89
CA ASN A 276 -6.28 25.39 -22.83
C ASN A 276 -5.85 25.38 -21.36
N PRO A 277 -5.07 24.36 -20.92
CA PRO A 277 -4.65 24.24 -19.52
C PRO A 277 -3.76 25.39 -19.09
N TYR A 278 -3.27 26.22 -20.01
CA TYR A 278 -2.51 27.41 -19.73
C TYR A 278 -3.34 28.47 -18.97
N PHE A 279 -4.61 28.67 -19.32
CA PHE A 279 -5.46 29.75 -18.79
C PHE A 279 -6.63 29.27 -17.94
N LYS A 280 -6.90 27.96 -17.93
CA LYS A 280 -8.04 27.37 -17.22
C LYS A 280 -7.62 26.11 -16.48
N VAL A 281 -8.42 25.74 -15.48
CA VAL A 281 -8.38 24.45 -14.80
C VAL A 281 -9.81 23.94 -14.64
N CYS A 282 -9.99 22.62 -14.64
CA CYS A 282 -11.27 21.98 -14.37
C CYS A 282 -11.29 21.44 -12.95
N CYS A 283 -12.22 21.92 -12.12
CA CYS A 283 -12.38 21.47 -10.74
C CYS A 283 -13.86 21.10 -10.53
N ASP A 284 -14.16 19.86 -10.11
CA ASP A 284 -15.52 19.30 -10.00
C ASP A 284 -16.42 19.61 -11.21
N GLY A 285 -15.90 19.42 -12.42
CA GLY A 285 -16.64 19.67 -13.68
C GLY A 285 -16.83 21.14 -14.04
N LYS A 286 -16.30 22.07 -13.24
CA LYS A 286 -16.37 23.52 -13.48
C LYS A 286 -15.07 24.05 -14.07
N LEU A 287 -15.16 24.79 -15.16
CA LEU A 287 -14.03 25.52 -15.74
C LEU A 287 -13.78 26.82 -14.99
N ILE A 288 -12.57 26.95 -14.44
CA ILE A 288 -12.12 28.11 -13.67
C ILE A 288 -10.98 28.79 -14.44
N HIS A 289 -11.09 30.10 -14.66
CA HIS A 289 -10.00 30.89 -15.24
C HIS A 289 -8.89 31.11 -14.20
N VAL A 290 -7.65 30.83 -14.61
CA VAL A 290 -6.45 31.00 -13.79
C VAL A 290 -5.45 31.86 -14.57
N GLY A 291 -4.73 32.74 -13.86
CA GLY A 291 -3.72 33.62 -14.45
C GLY A 291 -2.53 32.85 -15.05
N TYR A 292 -1.74 33.56 -15.87
CA TYR A 292 -0.50 33.06 -16.48
C TYR A 292 0.42 32.46 -15.39
N MET A 293 0.82 31.19 -15.54
CA MET A 293 1.71 30.45 -14.60
C MET A 293 1.25 30.25 -13.14
N ALA A 294 -0.01 30.53 -12.78
CA ALA A 294 -0.49 30.14 -11.45
C ALA A 294 -0.52 28.61 -11.33
N ALA A 295 0.11 28.04 -10.29
CA ALA A 295 0.06 26.59 -10.04
C ALA A 295 -1.40 26.13 -9.85
N LYS A 296 -1.75 24.95 -10.38
CA LYS A 296 -3.15 24.55 -10.63
C LYS A 296 -3.44 23.27 -9.90
N SER A 297 -4.08 23.36 -8.75
CA SER A 297 -4.66 22.20 -8.09
C SER A 297 -6.09 22.52 -7.67
N CYS A 298 -6.90 21.48 -7.59
CA CYS A 298 -8.31 21.61 -7.26
C CYS A 298 -8.56 21.23 -5.81
N CYS A 299 -9.45 21.98 -5.18
CA CYS A 299 -10.03 21.69 -3.89
C CYS A 299 -11.54 21.76 -4.05
N ARG A 300 -12.15 20.60 -4.34
CA ARG A 300 -13.54 20.53 -4.83
C ARG A 300 -13.73 21.40 -6.07
N ASP A 301 -14.70 22.31 -6.06
CA ASP A 301 -15.05 23.22 -7.16
C ASP A 301 -14.19 24.49 -7.23
N ARG A 302 -13.08 24.56 -6.46
CA ARG A 302 -12.19 25.72 -6.40
C ARG A 302 -10.77 25.36 -6.85
N SER A 303 -10.11 26.29 -7.51
CA SER A 303 -8.67 26.21 -7.79
C SER A 303 -7.87 26.85 -6.66
N TYR A 304 -6.70 26.29 -6.36
CA TYR A 304 -5.71 26.89 -5.46
C TYR A 304 -4.30 26.77 -6.04
N VAL A 305 -3.37 27.54 -5.48
CA VAL A 305 -1.95 27.59 -5.89
C VAL A 305 -1.10 26.69 -4.99
N PRO A 306 -0.66 25.50 -5.46
CA PRO A 306 0.36 24.71 -4.79
C PRO A 306 1.57 25.54 -4.35
N GLY A 307 2.02 25.31 -3.12
CA GLY A 307 3.14 26.03 -2.49
C GLY A 307 2.68 27.20 -1.61
N ALA A 308 1.74 28.02 -2.09
CA ALA A 308 1.14 29.11 -1.29
C ALA A 308 -0.12 28.66 -0.52
N GLN A 309 -0.80 27.65 -1.03
CA GLN A 309 -2.05 27.14 -0.49
C GLN A 309 -2.06 25.60 -0.44
N ILE A 310 -2.93 25.05 0.40
CA ILE A 310 -3.17 23.61 0.56
C ILE A 310 -4.68 23.35 0.66
N CYS A 311 -5.13 22.22 0.12
CA CYS A 311 -6.50 21.75 0.29
C CYS A 311 -6.58 20.73 1.42
N CYS A 312 -7.33 21.04 2.48
CA CYS A 312 -7.57 20.15 3.61
C CYS A 312 -9.07 19.84 3.70
N HIS A 313 -9.44 18.58 3.44
CA HIS A 313 -10.83 18.10 3.44
C HIS A 313 -11.83 18.95 2.63
N GLY A 314 -11.36 19.59 1.54
CA GLY A 314 -12.16 20.45 0.68
C GLY A 314 -12.17 21.93 1.05
N VAL A 315 -11.37 22.33 2.03
CA VAL A 315 -11.14 23.74 2.39
C VAL A 315 -9.77 24.18 1.87
N VAL A 316 -9.73 25.30 1.14
CA VAL A 316 -8.47 25.92 0.69
C VAL A 316 -7.91 26.80 1.80
N LEU A 317 -6.69 26.51 2.22
CA LEU A 317 -6.00 27.20 3.32
C LEU A 317 -4.66 27.76 2.85
N SER A 318 -4.23 28.89 3.41
CA SER A 318 -2.88 29.45 3.16
C SER A 318 -1.82 28.64 3.89
N THR A 319 -0.69 28.35 3.24
CA THR A 319 0.43 27.66 3.88
C THR A 319 1.24 28.59 4.79
N ASN A 320 1.16 29.92 4.62
CA ASN A 320 1.92 30.93 5.39
C ASN A 320 3.41 30.53 5.58
N GLY A 321 4.03 29.87 4.58
CA GLY A 321 5.43 29.43 4.63
C GLY A 321 5.76 28.26 5.59
N GLY A 322 4.78 27.64 6.25
CA GLY A 322 5.05 26.57 7.22
C GLY A 322 3.89 25.62 7.59
N LEU A 323 2.63 25.98 7.30
CA LEU A 323 1.44 25.16 7.53
C LEU A 323 1.19 24.22 6.34
N THR A 324 2.05 23.20 6.22
CA THR A 324 2.18 22.37 5.00
C THR A 324 1.52 20.99 5.09
N LYS A 325 0.87 20.64 6.21
CA LYS A 325 0.16 19.36 6.40
C LYS A 325 -1.28 19.60 6.84
N CYS A 326 -2.16 18.66 6.52
CA CYS A 326 -3.58 18.72 6.85
C CYS A 326 -3.93 17.84 8.04
N CYS A 327 -4.88 18.29 8.85
CA CYS A 327 -5.59 17.55 9.88
C CYS A 327 -7.08 17.91 9.76
N LYS A 328 -7.89 17.00 9.22
CA LYS A 328 -9.24 17.31 8.70
C LYS A 328 -9.27 18.54 7.79
N ASP A 329 -10.01 19.57 8.18
CA ASP A 329 -10.30 20.81 7.48
C ASP A 329 -9.35 21.94 7.86
N LYS A 330 -8.29 21.64 8.64
CA LYS A 330 -7.26 22.58 9.07
C LYS A 330 -5.89 22.15 8.59
N ASN A 331 -4.98 23.12 8.45
CA ASN A 331 -3.56 22.87 8.22
C ASN A 331 -2.73 23.18 9.47
N TYR A 332 -1.59 22.50 9.59
CA TYR A 332 -0.67 22.64 10.72
C TYR A 332 0.78 22.60 10.25
N ASN A 333 1.67 23.09 11.13
CA ASN A 333 3.11 23.03 10.89
C ASN A 333 3.66 21.68 11.38
N PRO A 334 4.13 20.80 10.48
CA PRO A 334 4.63 19.47 10.87
C PRO A 334 5.92 19.50 11.70
N ARG A 335 6.58 20.66 11.82
CA ARG A 335 7.76 20.82 12.69
C ARG A 335 7.38 20.98 14.15
N THR A 336 6.16 21.43 14.44
CA THR A 336 5.73 21.75 15.82
C THR A 336 4.49 20.98 16.25
N HIS A 337 3.70 20.44 15.33
CA HIS A 337 2.50 19.70 15.65
C HIS A 337 2.43 18.40 14.85
N ALA A 338 1.64 17.45 15.36
CA ALA A 338 1.22 16.24 14.67
C ALA A 338 -0.32 16.23 14.54
N CYS A 339 -0.84 15.41 13.63
CA CYS A 339 -2.27 15.12 13.54
C CYS A 339 -2.52 13.71 14.08
N CYS A 340 -3.25 13.58 15.18
CA CYS A 340 -3.59 12.32 15.83
C CYS A 340 -5.11 12.22 15.98
N ALA A 341 -5.74 11.19 15.42
CA ALA A 341 -7.21 11.01 15.36
C ALA A 341 -7.96 12.31 14.98
N ASP A 342 -7.51 12.99 13.93
CA ASP A 342 -8.04 14.27 13.45
C ASP A 342 -7.87 15.49 14.38
N HIS A 343 -7.07 15.38 15.43
CA HIS A 343 -6.72 16.46 16.34
C HIS A 343 -5.27 16.93 16.11
N ILE A 344 -5.07 18.25 16.07
CA ILE A 344 -3.74 18.86 15.99
C ILE A 344 -3.16 18.92 17.40
N VAL A 345 -2.04 18.24 17.63
CA VAL A 345 -1.38 18.09 18.93
C VAL A 345 0.05 18.64 18.86
N ASP A 346 0.50 19.36 19.89
CA ASP A 346 1.88 19.87 19.99
C ASP A 346 2.87 18.72 20.15
N ILE A 347 3.94 18.71 19.35
CA ILE A 347 5.02 17.71 19.39
C ILE A 347 5.97 17.93 20.59
N LYS A 348 5.92 19.08 21.25
CA LYS A 348 6.72 19.31 22.46
C LYS A 348 6.10 18.57 23.64
N MET A 349 6.94 17.92 24.44
CA MET A 349 6.52 17.40 25.75
C MET A 349 5.92 18.55 26.56
N ARG A 350 4.73 18.32 27.13
CA ARG A 350 4.28 19.12 28.28
C ARG A 350 5.16 18.68 29.45
N ASN A 351 6.03 19.58 29.91
CA ASN A 351 6.86 19.38 31.10
C ASN A 351 6.01 19.09 32.33
#